data_AF-A0A3S4NSU4-F1
#
_entry.id   AF-A0A3S4NSU4-F1
#
_cell.length_a   1.000
_cell.length_b   1.000
_cell.length_c   1.000
_cell.angle_alpha   90.00
_cell.angle_beta   90.00
_cell.angle_gamma   90.00
#
_symmetry.space_group_name_H-M   'P 1'
#
loop_
_entity.id
_entity.type
_entity.pdbx_description
1 polymer ?
#
loop_
_entity_poly.entity_id
_entity_poly.type
_entity_poly.pdbx_seq_one_letter_code
_entity_poly.pdbx_strand_id
1 'polypeptide(L)' 'MSNGKINKQLFIDSSNKSDLSSFMKFREISLDQAIKILKDSGISVSKDEASEILEFLHALAKITIRDFLLDKD' A
#
# COMPACT_ATOMS: atom_id res chain seq x y z
N MET A 1 -16.54 -42.83 -8.85
CA MET A 1 -16.48 -41.77 -7.82
C MET A 1 -15.03 -41.64 -7.39
N SER A 2 -14.35 -40.56 -7.77
CA SER A 2 -12.99 -40.27 -7.32
C SER A 2 -12.88 -38.76 -7.09
N ASN A 3 -12.88 -38.36 -5.82
CA ASN A 3 -12.65 -37.00 -5.37
C ASN A 3 -11.16 -36.66 -5.50
N GLY A 4 -10.80 -35.85 -6.49
CA GLY A 4 -9.50 -35.20 -6.58
C GLY A 4 -9.59 -33.75 -6.12
N LYS A 5 -9.04 -33.45 -4.95
CA LYS A 5 -8.99 -32.11 -4.36
C LYS A 5 -8.18 -31.18 -5.28
N ILE A 6 -8.82 -30.17 -5.85
CA ILE A 6 -8.16 -29.11 -6.64
C ILE A 6 -7.37 -28.25 -5.66
N ASN A 7 -6.05 -28.29 -5.74
CA ASN A 7 -5.15 -27.47 -4.94
C ASN A 7 -4.13 -26.79 -5.86
N LYS A 8 -3.91 -25.50 -5.59
CA LYS A 8 -2.81 -24.66 -6.10
C LYS A 8 -2.75 -24.42 -7.60
N GLN A 9 -3.26 -23.26 -8.02
CA GLN A 9 -2.40 -22.09 -8.25
C GLN A 9 -3.32 -20.96 -8.73
N LEU A 10 -3.64 -20.02 -7.84
CA LEU A 10 -3.97 -18.68 -8.31
C LEU A 10 -2.66 -18.15 -8.88
N PHE A 11 -2.49 -18.31 -10.20
CA PHE A 11 -1.52 -17.57 -10.98
C PHE A 11 -1.94 -16.11 -10.87
N ILE A 12 -1.44 -15.44 -9.85
CA ILE A 12 -1.33 -13.99 -9.86
C ILE A 12 -0.20 -13.73 -10.83
N ASP A 13 -0.59 -13.50 -12.09
CA ASP A 13 0.29 -13.10 -13.18
C ASP A 13 1.22 -12.01 -12.68
N SER A 14 2.49 -12.38 -12.48
CA SER A 14 3.55 -11.51 -11.95
C SER A 14 4.15 -10.62 -13.05
N SER A 15 3.44 -10.35 -14.15
CA SER A 15 4.03 -9.69 -15.31
C SER A 15 3.85 -8.17 -15.38
N ASN A 16 3.07 -7.55 -14.50
CA ASN A 16 3.02 -6.08 -14.39
C ASN A 16 3.16 -5.65 -12.93
N LYS A 17 4.27 -6.03 -12.28
CA LYS A 17 4.87 -5.12 -11.29
C LYS A 17 5.36 -3.90 -12.08
N SER A 18 4.46 -2.99 -12.43
CA SER A 18 4.84 -1.64 -12.79
C SER A 18 5.73 -1.17 -11.66
N ASP A 19 7.02 -1.04 -11.94
CA ASP A 19 8.03 -0.71 -10.95
C ASP A 19 7.78 0.75 -10.53
N LEU A 20 6.82 0.92 -9.62
CA LEU A 20 6.39 2.21 -9.07
C LEU A 20 7.56 2.87 -8.32
N SER A 21 8.61 2.10 -7.99
CA SER A 21 9.87 2.60 -7.44
C SER A 21 10.70 3.39 -8.46
N SER A 22 10.54 3.11 -9.75
CA SER A 22 11.22 3.80 -10.86
C SER A 22 10.62 5.19 -11.14
N PHE A 23 9.30 5.32 -11.06
CA PHE A 23 8.60 6.52 -11.55
C PHE A 23 8.49 7.66 -10.53
N MET A 24 8.64 7.38 -9.24
CA MET A 24 8.64 8.44 -8.23
C MET A 24 9.46 8.00 -7.02
N LYS A 25 10.42 8.82 -6.59
CA LYS A 25 10.96 8.72 -5.24
C LYS A 25 9.86 9.17 -4.27
N PHE A 26 8.88 8.30 -4.04
CA PHE A 26 7.81 8.52 -3.07
C PHE A 26 8.49 8.66 -1.71
N ARG A 27 8.46 9.87 -1.17
CA ARG A 27 9.07 10.15 0.13
C ARG A 27 8.11 9.65 1.20
N GLU A 28 8.30 8.38 1.57
CA GLU A 28 7.53 7.74 2.63
C GLU A 28 7.72 8.47 3.96
N ILE A 29 6.62 8.61 4.69
CA ILE A 29 6.63 9.14 6.05
C ILE A 29 6.99 7.99 6.98
N SER A 30 7.83 8.24 8.00
CA SER A 30 8.15 7.19 8.98
C SER A 30 6.97 6.95 9.93
N LEU A 31 6.89 5.75 10.51
CA LEU A 31 5.86 5.44 11.51
C LEU A 31 5.87 6.44 12.69
N ASP A 32 7.05 6.84 13.17
CA ASP A 32 7.17 7.82 14.26
C ASP A 32 6.60 9.19 13.87
N GLN A 33 6.81 9.60 12.61
CA GLN A 33 6.24 10.83 12.09
C GLN A 33 4.72 10.72 11.94
N ALA A 34 4.21 9.59 11.47
CA ALA A 34 2.77 9.35 11.36
C ALA A 34 2.09 9.38 12.74
N ILE A 35 2.67 8.70 13.74
CA ILE A 35 2.19 8.72 15.13
C ILE A 35 2.18 10.15 15.67
N LYS A 36 3.24 10.92 15.41
CA LYS A 36 3.32 12.32 15.83
C LYS A 36 2.21 13.16 15.19
N ILE A 37 1.99 13.05 13.88
CA ILE A 37 0.95 13.78 13.15
C ILE A 37 -0.45 13.45 13.69
N LEU A 38 -0.74 12.16 13.92
CA LEU A 38 -2.02 11.73 14.47
C LEU A 38 -2.23 12.30 15.88
N LYS A 39 -1.20 12.22 16.73
CA LYS A 39 -1.24 12.78 18.08
C LYS A 39 -1.43 14.30 18.09
N ASP A 40 -0.70 15.01 17.25
CA ASP A 40 -0.81 16.47 17.09
C ASP A 40 -2.21 16.88 16.59
N SER A 41 -2.92 15.98 15.91
CA SER A 41 -4.31 16.14 15.46
C SER A 41 -5.35 15.71 16.50
N GLY A 42 -4.93 15.35 17.71
CA GLY A 42 -5.83 14.86 18.77
C GLY A 42 -6.30 13.42 18.58
N ILE A 43 -5.73 12.67 17.64
CA ILE A 43 -6.06 11.28 17.35
C ILE A 43 -5.07 10.39 18.10
N SER A 44 -5.56 9.67 19.11
CA SER A 44 -4.78 8.69 19.85
C SER A 44 -5.00 7.30 19.25
N VAL A 45 -3.92 6.68 18.78
CA VAL A 45 -3.90 5.32 18.24
C VAL A 45 -2.74 4.55 18.84
N SER A 46 -2.88 3.23 18.93
CA SER A 46 -1.77 2.33 19.21
C SER A 46 -0.75 2.33 18.07
N LYS A 47 0.44 1.79 18.33
CA LYS A 47 1.48 1.67 17.31
C LYS A 47 1.05 0.79 16.14
N ASP A 48 0.31 -0.28 16.42
CA ASP A 48 -0.16 -1.23 15.41
C ASP A 48 -1.23 -0.58 14.52
N GLU A 49 -2.21 0.10 15.12
CA GLU A 49 -3.19 0.89 14.38
C GLU A 49 -2.54 1.99 13.53
N ALA A 50 -1.55 2.70 14.06
CA ALA A 50 -0.80 3.71 13.30
C ALA A 50 -0.06 3.09 12.11
N SER A 51 0.46 1.87 12.25
CA SER A 51 1.13 1.13 11.17
C SER A 51 0.14 0.77 10.07
N GLU A 52 -1.00 0.20 10.43
CA GLU A 52 -2.05 -0.17 9.46
C GLU A 52 -2.59 1.05 8.71
N ILE A 53 -2.85 2.15 9.42
CA ILE A 53 -3.29 3.42 8.82
C ILE A 53 -2.23 3.93 7.84
N LEU A 54 -0.95 3.93 8.24
CA LEU A 54 0.14 4.42 7.40
C LEU A 54 0.31 3.58 6.13
N GLU A 55 0.25 2.25 6.25
CA GLU A 55 0.33 1.33 5.10
C GLU A 55 -0.81 1.58 4.11
N PHE A 56 -2.03 1.73 4.61
CA PHE A 56 -3.20 2.04 3.79
C PHE A 56 -3.05 3.37 3.06
N LEU A 57 -2.61 4.42 3.75
CA LEU A 57 -2.39 5.75 3.16
C LEU A 57 -1.27 5.75 2.13
N HIS A 58 -0.17 5.02 2.37
CA HIS A 58 0.89 4.84 1.39
C HIS A 58 0.38 4.11 0.13
N ALA A 59 -0.45 3.07 0.30
CA ALA A 59 -1.05 2.36 -0.84
C ALA A 59 -1.96 3.27 -1.66
N LEU A 60 -2.86 4.01 -1.00
CA LEU A 60 -3.73 4.99 -1.65
C LEU A 60 -2.93 6.05 -2.40
N ALA A 61 -1.91 6.63 -1.77
CA ALA A 61 -1.07 7.63 -2.41
C ALA A 61 -0.38 7.09 -3.66
N LYS A 62 0.18 5.86 -3.61
CA LYS A 62 0.81 5.21 -4.75
C LYS A 62 -0.17 4.98 -5.90
N ILE A 63 -1.39 4.53 -5.60
CA ILE A 63 -2.46 4.34 -6.60
C ILE A 63 -2.86 5.69 -7.22
N THR A 64 -3.12 6.71 -6.40
CA THR A 64 -3.52 8.03 -6.88
C THR A 64 -2.45 8.66 -7.77
N ILE A 65 -1.18 8.57 -7.38
CA ILE A 65 -0.06 9.07 -8.18
C ILE A 65 -0.02 8.36 -9.54
N ARG A 66 -0.12 7.03 -9.55
CA ARG A 66 -0.11 6.24 -10.78
C ARG A 66 -1.29 6.62 -11.69
N ASP A 67 -2.51 6.52 -11.17
CA ASP A 67 -3.72 6.56 -11.99
C ASP A 67 -4.16 7.99 -12.37
N PHE A 68 -3.80 9.00 -11.59
CA PHE A 68 -4.27 10.38 -11.81
C PHE A 68 -3.18 11.36 -12.19
N LEU A 69 -1.93 11.14 -11.74
CA LEU A 69 -0.83 12.08 -12.00
C LEU A 69 0.09 11.61 -13.13
N LEU A 70 0.22 10.29 -13.33
CA LEU A 70 1.12 9.71 -14.33
C LEU A 70 0.39 9.15 -15.55
N ASP A 71 -0.83 8.61 -15.41
CA ASP A 71 -1.66 8.09 -16.52
C ASP A 71 -2.38 9.19 -17.33
N LYS A 72 -1.94 10.46 -17.25
CA LYS A 72 -2.44 11.55 -18.11
C LYS A 72 -1.56 11.69 -19.35
N ASP A 73 -1.62 10.70 -20.24
CA ASP A 73 -1.24 10.81 -21.66
C ASP A 73 -2.13 9.90 -22.52
#